data_AF-A0A5F2GWV3-F1
#
_entry.id   AF-A0A5F2GWV3-F1
#
_cell.length_a   1.000
_cell.length_b   1.000
_cell.length_c   1.000
_cell.angle_alpha   90.00
_cell.angle_beta   90.00
_cell.angle_gamma   90.00
#
_symmetry.space_group_name_H-M   'P 1'
#
loop_
_entity.id
_entity.type
_entity.pdbx_description
1 polymer ?
#
loop_
_entity_poly.entity_id
_entity_poly.type
_entity_poly.pdbx_seq_one_letter_code
_entity_poly.pdbx_strand_id
1 'polypeptide(L)'
;MKRVLPLVFLLALGAPAFAQTVDSQGAKQLSEDLSRYVGKKALDTGVLKVSVEGDAYRIAIDFKALVEALPDQKLLKFDVAPYALKVKPRSDGSWDVSMDFSQSASFEFNGPEGLQSTQFTVKDGKGSGVYDPALAAFTSGVSTIASMTMTSKDAKQHVDASFGAGTANFAATKAANGGVDVTMTQKMSSFTEAVNFDDPESGMKFPVTIKSPELSVTANGKGVRSKPLLDLLAFAVANEDEAALKANQAQLKSLLLAALPVWERLDGTYGFKDFAVESPIGTFGATQLSTAFGMDGVSQSGKINYAIKASGLKIPQQMLPGWSVALLPTDIDLNFGGANIDLDSMAKKAIETLDLNKNPPLPEDFGDQISADFLAKTPKAVIGHSTLKNKDIEIALEGEMTFPGEKPDASVTVDIAGYDKIVEALQTAAKTDPEAAQYFPMVLAVKGFGKMLPDGRIEWAINAKPDGSVTVNGAMLKPADAVEDDSTDQDDGTDQDVVPGEGNSGAGAKLQP
;
A
#
# COMPACT_ATOMS: atom_id res chain seq x y z
N MET A 1 10.25 -6.19 13.81
CA MET A 1 11.08 -5.05 13.34
C MET A 1 10.45 -4.15 12.26
N LYS A 2 9.24 -4.42 11.73
CA LYS A 2 8.53 -3.54 10.76
C LYS A 2 8.06 -2.16 11.33
N ARG A 3 8.51 -1.75 12.51
CA ARG A 3 8.07 -0.53 13.22
C ARG A 3 9.20 0.35 13.78
N VAL A 4 10.47 0.03 13.51
CA VAL A 4 11.62 0.73 14.13
C VAL A 4 12.08 1.97 13.33
N LEU A 5 12.01 1.93 11.99
CA LEU A 5 12.31 3.12 11.16
C LEU A 5 11.33 4.31 11.33
N PRO A 6 10.01 4.11 11.52
CA PRO A 6 9.07 5.19 11.82
C PRO A 6 9.38 5.93 13.13
N LEU A 7 10.01 5.25 14.09
CA LEU A 7 10.26 5.78 15.43
C LEU A 7 11.31 6.91 15.44
N VAL A 8 12.27 6.88 14.52
CA VAL A 8 13.31 7.92 14.36
C VAL A 8 12.74 9.18 13.69
N PHE A 9 11.80 9.02 12.74
CA PHE A 9 11.07 10.14 12.14
C PHE A 9 10.08 10.78 13.13
N LEU A 10 9.45 9.98 14.01
CA LEU A 10 8.57 10.45 15.09
C LEU A 10 9.31 11.23 16.18
N LEU A 11 10.56 10.87 16.48
CA LEU A 11 11.38 11.59 17.48
C LEU A 11 11.80 12.99 17.04
N ALA A 12 11.81 13.26 15.74
CA ALA A 12 11.98 14.61 15.23
C ALA A 12 10.70 15.47 15.34
N LEU A 13 9.54 14.86 15.66
CA LEU A 13 8.24 15.54 15.75
C LEU A 13 7.90 16.05 17.15
N GLY A 14 8.80 16.01 18.12
CA GLY A 14 8.48 16.21 19.53
C GLY A 14 9.33 17.22 20.31
N ALA A 15 10.07 18.14 19.69
CA ALA A 15 10.85 19.13 20.46
C ALA A 15 9.98 20.36 20.81
N PRO A 16 9.48 20.57 22.04
CA PRO A 16 8.82 21.82 22.41
C PRO A 16 9.81 22.98 22.66
N ALA A 17 9.24 24.17 22.75
CA ALA A 17 9.84 25.46 22.43
C ALA A 17 10.69 26.16 23.51
N PHE A 18 11.36 25.45 24.44
CA PHE A 18 11.89 26.13 25.64
C PHE A 18 13.40 26.04 25.90
N ALA A 19 14.15 25.21 25.19
CA ALA A 19 15.60 25.24 25.31
C ALA A 19 16.19 26.31 24.37
N GLN A 20 16.02 27.59 24.68
CA GLN A 20 16.63 28.69 23.89
C GLN A 20 18.14 28.78 24.11
N THR A 21 18.65 28.34 25.27
CA THR A 21 20.07 28.30 25.59
C THR A 21 20.60 26.87 25.56
N VAL A 22 21.58 26.62 24.71
CA VAL A 22 22.23 25.31 24.60
C VAL A 22 23.16 25.09 25.80
N ASP A 23 22.62 24.48 26.85
CA ASP A 23 23.30 24.15 28.09
C ASP A 23 22.75 22.85 28.71
N SER A 24 23.34 22.40 29.82
CA SER A 24 22.95 21.15 30.48
C SER A 24 21.51 21.16 31.01
N GLN A 25 20.96 22.31 31.37
CA GLN A 25 19.59 22.43 31.85
C GLN A 25 18.61 22.29 30.67
N GLY A 26 18.91 22.94 29.55
CA GLY A 26 18.14 22.80 28.32
C GLY A 26 18.19 21.38 27.74
N ALA A 27 19.33 20.69 27.85
CA ALA A 27 19.42 19.27 27.46
C ALA A 27 18.52 18.38 28.34
N LYS A 28 18.46 18.65 29.65
CA LYS A 28 17.56 17.93 30.57
C LYS A 28 16.10 18.21 30.24
N GLN A 29 15.74 19.46 29.99
CA GLN A 29 14.38 19.85 29.60
C GLN A 29 13.96 19.15 28.29
N LEU A 30 14.80 19.22 27.26
CA LEU A 30 14.55 18.55 25.98
C LEU A 30 14.40 17.03 26.15
N SER A 31 15.20 16.42 27.02
CA SER A 31 15.07 14.99 27.35
C SER A 31 13.73 14.68 28.01
N GLU A 32 13.30 15.48 28.99
CA GLU A 32 12.01 15.33 29.68
C GLU A 32 10.84 15.51 28.71
N ASP A 33 10.95 16.47 27.80
CA ASP A 33 9.92 16.75 26.80
C ASP A 33 9.77 15.59 25.80
N LEU A 34 10.89 15.05 25.29
CA LEU A 34 10.87 13.89 24.41
C LEU A 34 10.33 12.63 25.10
N SER A 35 10.53 12.49 26.42
CA SER A 35 10.02 11.36 27.19
C SER A 35 8.50 11.23 27.15
N ARG A 36 7.78 12.32 26.86
CA ARG A 36 6.33 12.31 26.65
C ARG A 36 5.92 11.44 25.46
N TYR A 37 6.80 11.24 24.49
CA TYR A 37 6.52 10.51 23.25
C TYR A 37 7.20 9.14 23.15
N VAL A 38 8.22 8.87 23.98
CA VAL A 38 8.93 7.58 24.00
C VAL A 38 8.89 6.86 25.34
N GLY A 39 8.30 7.48 26.36
CA GLY A 39 8.24 6.97 27.72
C GLY A 39 9.52 7.25 28.51
N LYS A 40 9.38 7.35 29.83
CA LYS A 40 10.53 7.58 30.73
C LYS A 40 11.52 6.42 30.74
N LYS A 41 11.03 5.19 30.55
CA LYS A 41 11.86 3.99 30.48
C LYS A 41 12.94 4.10 29.41
N ALA A 42 12.66 4.74 28.28
CA ALA A 42 13.65 4.95 27.22
C ALA A 42 14.83 5.84 27.66
N LEU A 43 14.61 6.77 28.59
CA LEU A 43 15.68 7.55 29.19
C LEU A 43 16.46 6.69 30.20
N ASP A 44 15.74 6.00 31.09
CA ASP A 44 16.32 5.23 32.19
C ASP A 44 17.19 4.06 31.70
N THR A 45 16.81 3.44 30.58
CA THR A 45 17.56 2.33 29.96
C THR A 45 18.61 2.79 28.94
N GLY A 46 18.79 4.11 28.75
CA GLY A 46 19.77 4.67 27.82
C GLY A 46 19.42 4.55 26.33
N VAL A 47 18.17 4.20 26.01
CA VAL A 47 17.67 4.15 24.62
C VAL A 47 17.70 5.53 23.99
N LEU A 48 17.34 6.57 24.74
CA LEU A 48 17.36 7.96 24.31
C LEU A 48 18.28 8.76 25.23
N LYS A 49 19.24 9.48 24.64
CA LYS A 49 20.15 10.36 25.38
C LYS A 49 20.22 11.73 24.72
N VAL A 50 20.05 12.78 25.52
CA VAL A 50 20.25 14.17 25.11
C VAL A 50 21.48 14.74 25.80
N SER A 51 22.39 15.35 25.05
CA SER A 51 23.59 15.99 25.59
C SER A 51 23.93 17.27 24.85
N VAL A 52 24.65 18.19 25.49
CA VAL A 52 25.20 19.38 24.82
C VAL A 52 26.39 18.99 23.94
N GLU A 53 26.41 19.49 22.71
CA GLU A 53 27.52 19.32 21.76
C GLU A 53 27.80 20.67 21.08
N GLY A 54 28.72 21.47 21.65
CA GLY A 54 29.01 22.81 21.14
C GLY A 54 27.84 23.77 21.36
N ASP A 55 27.32 24.34 20.27
CA ASP A 55 26.16 25.24 20.23
C ASP A 55 24.87 24.54 19.79
N ALA A 56 24.83 23.21 19.85
CA ALA A 56 23.66 22.37 19.59
C ALA A 56 23.48 21.30 20.67
N TYR A 57 22.31 20.65 20.71
CA TYR A 57 22.14 19.39 21.43
C TYR A 57 22.33 18.21 20.49
N ARG A 58 22.91 17.15 21.02
CA ARG A 58 22.95 15.82 20.41
C ARG A 58 21.84 14.97 21.01
N ILE A 59 20.92 14.49 20.17
CA ILE A 59 19.93 13.48 20.51
C ILE A 59 20.44 12.15 19.95
N ALA A 60 20.82 11.21 20.80
CA ALA A 60 21.29 9.89 20.42
C ALA A 60 20.26 8.80 20.76
N ILE A 61 20.07 7.87 19.84
CA ILE A 61 19.21 6.70 19.98
C ILE A 61 20.10 5.45 19.94
N ASP A 62 20.05 4.65 21.01
CA ASP A 62 20.73 3.36 21.09
C ASP A 62 19.76 2.22 20.78
N PHE A 63 19.89 1.67 19.58
CA PHE A 63 19.03 0.56 19.14
C PHE A 63 19.31 -0.74 19.86
N LYS A 64 20.52 -0.94 20.35
CA LYS A 64 20.86 -2.15 21.13
C LYS A 64 20.13 -2.10 22.47
N ALA A 65 20.19 -0.97 23.17
CA ALA A 65 19.42 -0.75 24.39
C ALA A 65 17.91 -0.91 24.15
N LEU A 66 17.42 -0.48 22.98
CA LEU A 66 15.99 -0.61 22.63
C LEU A 66 15.59 -2.08 22.49
N VAL A 67 16.39 -2.87 21.77
CA VAL A 67 16.14 -4.30 21.57
C VAL A 67 16.24 -5.07 22.88
N GLU A 68 17.22 -4.76 23.74
CA GLU A 68 17.38 -5.36 25.06
C GLU A 68 16.21 -5.05 26.00
N ALA A 69 15.52 -3.91 25.81
CA ALA A 69 14.36 -3.52 26.61
C ALA A 69 13.05 -4.24 26.22
N LEU A 70 13.02 -4.93 25.07
CA LEU A 70 11.84 -5.62 24.55
C LEU A 70 11.78 -7.10 24.99
N PRO A 71 10.64 -7.60 25.49
CA PRO A 71 10.50 -9.01 25.86
C PRO A 71 10.60 -9.94 24.65
N ASP A 72 11.09 -11.17 24.86
CA ASP A 72 11.19 -12.25 23.86
C ASP A 72 11.95 -11.91 22.56
N GLN A 73 13.24 -11.61 22.68
CA GLN A 73 14.10 -11.49 21.50
C GLN A 73 14.45 -12.88 20.94
N LYS A 74 13.71 -13.33 19.92
CA LYS A 74 14.11 -14.48 19.06
C LYS A 74 15.27 -14.14 18.09
N LEU A 75 16.01 -13.07 18.39
CA LEU A 75 17.12 -12.59 17.58
C LEU A 75 18.40 -13.30 18.01
N LEU A 76 19.05 -13.97 17.06
CA LEU A 76 20.34 -14.63 17.24
C LEU A 76 21.49 -13.62 17.19
N LYS A 77 21.32 -12.54 16.40
CA LYS A 77 22.27 -11.43 16.28
C LYS A 77 21.55 -10.13 15.98
N PHE A 78 21.98 -9.04 16.60
CA PHE A 78 21.56 -7.66 16.31
C PHE A 78 22.77 -6.73 16.49
N ASP A 79 23.23 -6.13 15.40
CA ASP A 79 24.29 -5.14 15.42
C ASP A 79 23.83 -3.93 14.61
N VAL A 80 23.67 -2.78 15.28
CA VAL A 80 23.28 -1.49 14.68
C VAL A 80 23.98 -0.39 15.46
N ALA A 81 24.75 0.45 14.77
CA ALA A 81 25.39 1.59 15.42
C ALA A 81 24.34 2.61 15.93
N PRO A 82 24.57 3.25 17.09
CA PRO A 82 23.70 4.29 17.60
C PRO A 82 23.52 5.40 16.57
N TYR A 83 22.29 5.87 16.45
CA TYR A 83 21.94 6.96 15.54
C TYR A 83 21.86 8.27 16.31
N ALA A 84 22.29 9.39 15.70
CA ALA A 84 22.26 10.67 16.38
C ALA A 84 21.85 11.82 15.46
N LEU A 85 21.12 12.74 16.06
CA LEU A 85 20.72 14.02 15.48
C LEU A 85 21.43 15.14 16.24
N LYS A 86 21.82 16.18 15.50
CA LYS A 86 22.18 17.48 16.10
C LYS A 86 21.01 18.41 15.93
N VAL A 87 20.52 18.97 17.02
CA VAL A 87 19.39 19.90 17.03
C VAL A 87 19.80 21.22 17.67
N LYS A 88 19.47 22.33 17.03
CA LYS A 88 19.81 23.67 17.48
C LYS A 88 18.57 24.57 17.49
N PRO A 89 18.25 25.23 18.62
CA PRO A 89 17.13 26.14 18.69
C PRO A 89 17.38 27.38 17.83
N ARG A 90 16.32 27.91 17.19
CA ARG A 90 16.32 29.15 16.41
C ARG A 90 15.55 30.23 17.16
N SER A 91 15.81 31.49 16.84
CA SER A 91 15.20 32.64 17.53
C SER A 91 13.69 32.79 17.29
N ASP A 92 13.17 32.16 16.24
CA ASP A 92 11.75 32.11 15.90
C ASP A 92 10.99 30.96 16.61
N GLY A 93 11.69 30.16 17.43
CA GLY A 93 11.12 29.01 18.13
C GLY A 93 11.15 27.70 17.35
N SER A 94 11.62 27.71 16.10
CA SER A 94 11.88 26.51 15.31
C SER A 94 13.27 25.92 15.63
N TRP A 95 13.60 24.77 15.04
CA TRP A 95 14.82 24.02 15.34
C TRP A 95 15.53 23.59 14.06
N ASP A 96 16.81 23.92 13.95
CA ASP A 96 17.67 23.29 12.96
C ASP A 96 17.95 21.85 13.39
N VAL A 97 17.70 20.90 12.51
CA VAL A 97 18.02 19.49 12.70
C VAL A 97 19.01 19.10 11.63
N SER A 98 20.09 18.42 12.03
CA SER A 98 21.05 17.84 11.09
C SER A 98 21.48 16.46 11.54
N MET A 99 21.87 15.65 10.58
CA MET A 99 22.30 14.27 10.80
C MET A 99 23.36 13.90 9.78
N ASP A 100 24.39 13.20 10.25
CA ASP A 100 25.29 12.43 9.42
C ASP A 100 25.13 10.97 9.84
N PHE A 101 24.91 10.08 8.88
CA PHE A 101 24.64 8.67 9.16
C PHE A 101 25.26 7.77 8.10
N SER A 102 26.14 6.88 8.55
CA SER A 102 26.56 5.70 7.82
C SER A 102 26.23 4.52 8.71
N GLN A 103 25.27 3.72 8.30
CA GLN A 103 24.70 2.67 9.13
C GLN A 103 24.91 1.33 8.44
N SER A 104 25.53 0.40 9.15
CA SER A 104 25.50 -1.01 8.79
C SER A 104 24.73 -1.75 9.85
N ALA A 105 23.96 -2.74 9.42
CA ALA A 105 23.28 -3.63 10.34
C ALA A 105 23.27 -5.06 9.85
N SER A 106 23.19 -5.99 10.81
CA SER A 106 23.05 -7.41 10.57
C SER A 106 22.10 -8.02 11.60
N PHE A 107 21.15 -8.82 11.11
CA PHE A 107 20.19 -9.54 11.93
C PHE A 107 20.10 -11.01 11.50
N GLU A 108 19.94 -11.88 12.49
CA GLU A 108 19.71 -13.31 12.30
C GLU A 108 18.58 -13.77 13.21
N PHE A 109 17.66 -14.60 12.70
CA PHE A 109 16.58 -15.18 13.49
C PHE A 109 16.10 -16.50 12.90
N ASN A 110 15.47 -17.34 13.72
CA ASN A 110 14.85 -18.58 13.26
C ASN A 110 13.44 -18.29 12.75
N GLY A 111 13.22 -18.46 11.44
CA GLY A 111 11.92 -18.46 10.80
C GLY A 111 11.29 -19.86 10.74
N PRO A 112 10.05 -19.98 10.23
CA PRO A 112 9.35 -21.26 10.10
C PRO A 112 10.12 -22.29 9.25
N GLU A 113 10.88 -21.83 8.27
CA GLU A 113 11.65 -22.67 7.34
C GLU A 113 13.16 -22.74 7.68
N GLY A 114 13.58 -22.21 8.82
CA GLY A 114 14.99 -22.23 9.26
C GLY A 114 15.60 -20.84 9.48
N LEU A 115 16.94 -20.78 9.50
CA LEU A 115 17.67 -19.55 9.77
C LEU A 115 17.46 -18.54 8.64
N GLN A 116 17.07 -17.32 9.01
CA GLN A 116 16.98 -16.17 8.12
C GLN A 116 18.00 -15.12 8.54
N SER A 117 18.69 -14.54 7.57
CA SER A 117 19.67 -13.47 7.81
C SER A 117 19.45 -12.30 6.87
N THR A 118 19.66 -11.10 7.38
CA THR A 118 19.63 -9.87 6.59
C THR A 118 20.77 -8.97 7.04
N GLN A 119 21.46 -8.38 6.07
CA GLN A 119 22.47 -7.36 6.27
C GLN A 119 22.13 -6.16 5.40
N PHE A 120 22.33 -4.95 5.91
CA PHE A 120 22.25 -3.76 5.08
C PHE A 120 23.38 -2.79 5.43
N THR A 121 23.71 -1.93 4.48
CA THR A 121 24.64 -0.82 4.67
C THR A 121 24.13 0.40 3.94
N VAL A 122 24.19 1.55 4.61
CA VAL A 122 23.99 2.89 4.03
C VAL A 122 25.30 3.66 4.19
N LYS A 123 25.78 4.25 3.10
CA LYS A 123 27.04 5.01 3.07
C LYS A 123 26.78 6.50 2.88
N ASP A 124 27.52 7.30 3.63
CA ASP A 124 27.63 8.75 3.52
C ASP A 124 26.27 9.46 3.51
N GLY A 125 25.36 8.99 4.36
CA GLY A 125 24.07 9.61 4.58
C GLY A 125 24.24 10.95 5.28
N LYS A 126 23.55 11.97 4.77
CA LYS A 126 23.49 13.31 5.37
C LYS A 126 22.07 13.84 5.31
N GLY A 127 21.69 14.65 6.28
CA GLY A 127 20.40 15.31 6.29
C GLY A 127 20.44 16.61 7.06
N SER A 128 19.60 17.54 6.63
CA SER A 128 19.33 18.78 7.36
C SER A 128 17.90 19.22 7.13
N GLY A 129 17.33 19.95 8.08
CA GLY A 129 15.98 20.48 7.98
C GLY A 129 15.65 21.43 9.11
N VAL A 130 14.49 22.07 8.99
CA VAL A 130 13.94 22.97 10.03
C VAL A 130 12.66 22.35 10.57
N TYR A 131 12.63 22.08 11.87
CA TYR A 131 11.47 21.56 12.58
C TYR A 131 10.71 22.69 13.28
N ASP A 132 9.41 22.78 13.07
CA ASP A 132 8.52 23.73 13.74
C ASP A 132 7.67 22.99 14.79
N PRO A 133 7.93 23.20 16.10
CA PRO A 133 7.16 22.62 17.19
C PRO A 133 5.67 23.00 17.18
N ALA A 134 5.33 24.18 16.68
CA ALA A 134 3.94 24.64 16.65
C ALA A 134 3.13 23.86 15.60
N LEU A 135 3.77 23.45 14.52
CA LEU A 135 3.19 22.59 13.48
C LEU A 135 3.38 21.10 13.78
N ALA A 136 4.21 20.75 14.75
CA ALA A 136 4.66 19.38 14.97
C ALA A 136 5.14 18.72 13.66
N ALA A 137 5.89 19.46 12.85
CA ALA A 137 6.35 19.02 11.53
C ALA A 137 7.65 19.73 11.13
N PHE A 138 8.44 19.09 10.26
CA PHE A 138 9.44 19.84 9.50
C PHE A 138 8.75 20.85 8.58
N THR A 139 9.34 22.02 8.37
CA THR A 139 8.91 22.99 7.35
C THR A 139 9.77 22.89 6.10
N SER A 140 10.99 22.36 6.25
CA SER A 140 11.91 22.05 5.18
C SER A 140 12.84 20.90 5.58
N GLY A 141 13.33 20.17 4.59
CA GLY A 141 14.33 19.13 4.78
C GLY A 141 14.97 18.71 3.47
N VAL A 142 16.25 18.35 3.55
CA VAL A 142 17.01 17.73 2.47
C VAL A 142 17.84 16.60 3.05
N SER A 143 17.92 15.48 2.35
CA SER A 143 18.81 14.38 2.69
C SER A 143 19.45 13.77 1.46
N THR A 144 20.64 13.21 1.64
CA THR A 144 21.40 12.52 0.60
C THR A 144 21.99 11.23 1.15
N ILE A 145 22.20 10.24 0.28
CA ILE A 145 23.02 9.06 0.55
C ILE A 145 23.94 8.82 -0.64
N ALA A 146 25.12 8.24 -0.44
CA ALA A 146 25.99 7.85 -1.55
C ALA A 146 25.59 6.49 -2.14
N SER A 147 25.21 5.54 -1.28
CA SER A 147 24.74 4.22 -1.70
C SER A 147 24.05 3.48 -0.56
N MET A 148 23.19 2.53 -0.91
CA MET A 148 22.66 1.52 0.00
C MET A 148 22.83 0.12 -0.59
N THR A 149 23.18 -0.86 0.24
CA THR A 149 23.20 -2.28 -0.13
C THR A 149 22.42 -3.07 0.90
N MET A 150 21.77 -4.14 0.47
CA MET A 150 21.10 -5.10 1.32
C MET A 150 21.32 -6.51 0.78
N THR A 151 21.64 -7.44 1.66
CA THR A 151 21.70 -8.85 1.35
C THR A 151 20.78 -9.59 2.32
N SER A 152 19.90 -10.43 1.80
CA SER A 152 19.00 -11.27 2.59
C SER A 152 19.14 -12.72 2.16
N LYS A 153 19.01 -13.63 3.11
CA LYS A 153 19.06 -15.07 2.85
C LYS A 153 18.09 -15.81 3.75
N ASP A 154 17.34 -16.72 3.17
CA ASP A 154 16.60 -17.75 3.88
C ASP A 154 16.88 -19.14 3.25
N ALA A 155 16.05 -20.13 3.58
CA ALA A 155 16.23 -21.50 3.10
C ALA A 155 15.99 -21.68 1.59
N LYS A 156 15.17 -20.82 0.97
CA LYS A 156 14.69 -20.97 -0.41
C LYS A 156 15.12 -19.83 -1.34
N GLN A 157 15.65 -18.74 -0.80
CA GLN A 157 16.06 -17.60 -1.60
C GLN A 157 17.24 -16.83 -1.02
N HIS A 158 17.95 -16.17 -1.93
CA HIS A 158 18.98 -15.20 -1.64
C HIS A 158 18.72 -13.92 -2.43
N VAL A 159 18.66 -12.79 -1.74
CA VAL A 159 18.37 -11.48 -2.33
C VAL A 159 19.56 -10.55 -2.13
N ASP A 160 20.08 -9.98 -3.21
CA ASP A 160 21.03 -8.87 -3.18
C ASP A 160 20.39 -7.63 -3.81
N ALA A 161 20.16 -6.61 -3.00
CA ALA A 161 19.63 -5.33 -3.44
C ALA A 161 20.67 -4.22 -3.27
N SER A 162 20.67 -3.27 -4.19
CA SER A 162 21.52 -2.08 -4.14
C SER A 162 20.84 -0.87 -4.75
N PHE A 163 21.21 0.28 -4.22
CA PHE A 163 20.86 1.59 -4.74
C PHE A 163 22.12 2.46 -4.73
N GLY A 164 22.27 3.28 -5.78
CA GLY A 164 23.30 4.30 -5.86
C GLY A 164 22.95 5.55 -5.06
N ALA A 165 23.41 6.70 -5.55
CA ALA A 165 23.22 7.98 -4.89
C ALA A 165 21.73 8.33 -4.81
N GLY A 166 21.32 8.84 -3.64
CA GLY A 166 19.95 9.24 -3.37
C GLY A 166 19.86 10.68 -2.90
N THR A 167 18.76 11.35 -3.22
CA THR A 167 18.41 12.64 -2.65
C THR A 167 16.92 12.65 -2.31
N ALA A 168 16.56 13.17 -1.15
CA ALA A 168 15.18 13.45 -0.80
C ALA A 168 15.04 14.92 -0.37
N ASN A 169 13.93 15.54 -0.76
CA ASN A 169 13.54 16.88 -0.31
C ASN A 169 12.18 16.79 0.36
N PHE A 170 11.99 17.62 1.37
CA PHE A 170 10.78 17.73 2.15
C PHE A 170 10.45 19.21 2.34
N ALA A 171 9.19 19.56 2.21
CA ALA A 171 8.68 20.89 2.52
C ALA A 171 7.30 20.77 3.18
N ALA A 172 7.03 21.63 4.15
CA ALA A 172 5.70 21.70 4.72
C ALA A 172 5.30 23.12 5.14
N THR A 173 4.00 23.38 5.10
CA THR A 173 3.40 24.67 5.45
C THR A 173 2.13 24.48 6.26
N LYS A 174 1.76 25.49 7.04
CA LYS A 174 0.50 25.49 7.78
C LYS A 174 -0.69 25.50 6.81
N ALA A 175 -1.59 24.54 6.96
CA ALA A 175 -2.85 24.49 6.22
C ALA A 175 -3.91 25.38 6.89
N ALA A 176 -4.86 25.88 6.09
CA ALA A 176 -5.95 26.74 6.58
C ALA A 176 -6.83 26.05 7.64
N ASN A 177 -6.97 24.73 7.55
CA ASN A 177 -7.76 23.92 8.46
C ASN A 177 -7.07 23.65 9.82
N GLY A 178 -5.85 24.17 10.04
CA GLY A 178 -5.05 23.92 11.25
C GLY A 178 -4.16 22.67 11.20
N GLY A 179 -4.13 21.95 10.08
CA GLY A 179 -3.17 20.88 9.79
C GLY A 179 -1.92 21.38 9.05
N VAL A 180 -1.22 20.46 8.40
CA VAL A 180 0.01 20.75 7.65
C VAL A 180 -0.09 20.22 6.23
N ASP A 181 0.23 21.07 5.26
CA ASP A 181 0.42 20.69 3.86
C ASP A 181 1.88 20.29 3.66
N VAL A 182 2.12 19.08 3.16
CA VAL A 182 3.43 18.45 3.02
C VAL A 182 3.69 18.08 1.56
N THR A 183 4.92 18.28 1.10
CA THR A 183 5.44 17.73 -0.15
C THR A 183 6.78 17.06 0.11
N MET A 184 6.94 15.84 -0.39
CA MET A 184 8.17 15.08 -0.36
C MET A 184 8.52 14.64 -1.79
N THR A 185 9.79 14.77 -2.16
CA THR A 185 10.33 14.20 -3.40
C THR A 185 11.56 13.39 -3.07
N GLN A 186 11.77 12.29 -3.78
CA GLN A 186 12.95 11.45 -3.64
C GLN A 186 13.39 10.95 -5.00
N LYS A 187 14.69 10.90 -5.22
CA LYS A 187 15.33 10.28 -6.38
C LYS A 187 16.46 9.38 -5.92
N MET A 188 16.60 8.23 -6.55
CA MET A 188 17.67 7.27 -6.29
C MET A 188 18.20 6.76 -7.62
N SER A 189 19.52 6.68 -7.77
CA SER A 189 20.15 6.14 -8.97
C SER A 189 20.40 4.64 -8.85
N SER A 190 20.60 3.96 -9.98
CA SER A 190 21.21 2.63 -10.04
C SER A 190 20.55 1.60 -9.13
N PHE A 191 19.22 1.51 -9.17
CA PHE A 191 18.49 0.46 -8.47
C PHE A 191 18.78 -0.90 -9.11
N THR A 192 19.10 -1.89 -8.29
CA THR A 192 19.22 -3.30 -8.70
C THR A 192 18.80 -4.20 -7.55
N GLU A 193 17.98 -5.20 -7.83
CA GLU A 193 17.58 -6.27 -6.90
C GLU A 193 17.70 -7.61 -7.62
N ALA A 194 18.66 -8.43 -7.19
CA ALA A 194 18.87 -9.78 -7.69
C ALA A 194 18.31 -10.78 -6.68
N VAL A 195 17.30 -11.54 -7.09
CA VAL A 195 16.67 -12.60 -6.32
C VAL A 195 17.07 -13.94 -6.93
N ASN A 196 17.76 -14.77 -6.17
CA ASN A 196 18.09 -16.13 -6.54
C ASN A 196 17.18 -17.06 -5.76
N PHE A 197 16.14 -17.58 -6.42
CA PHE A 197 15.34 -18.68 -5.87
C PHE A 197 16.12 -19.99 -6.01
N ASP A 198 16.25 -20.71 -4.91
CA ASP A 198 16.88 -22.02 -4.80
C ASP A 198 16.01 -22.86 -3.87
N ASP A 199 14.94 -23.46 -4.42
CA ASP A 199 14.04 -24.29 -3.64
C ASP A 199 14.56 -25.75 -3.63
N PRO A 200 15.11 -26.23 -2.49
CA PRO A 200 15.69 -27.56 -2.42
C PRO A 200 14.65 -28.68 -2.52
N GLU A 201 13.37 -28.41 -2.23
CA GLU A 201 12.31 -29.42 -2.29
C GLU A 201 11.89 -29.73 -3.73
N SER A 202 11.75 -28.69 -4.57
CA SER A 202 11.43 -28.84 -6.00
C SER A 202 12.67 -28.97 -6.89
N GLY A 203 13.86 -28.63 -6.39
CA GLY A 203 15.09 -28.52 -7.17
C GLY A 203 15.12 -27.31 -8.11
N MET A 204 14.14 -26.40 -7.98
CA MET A 204 13.99 -25.24 -8.86
C MET A 204 15.04 -24.17 -8.53
N LYS A 205 15.77 -23.73 -9.57
CA LYS A 205 16.68 -22.59 -9.50
C LYS A 205 16.27 -21.54 -10.52
N PHE A 206 15.88 -20.37 -10.04
CA PHE A 206 15.34 -19.31 -10.89
C PHE A 206 15.89 -17.95 -10.45
N PRO A 207 16.97 -17.45 -11.08
CA PRO A 207 17.46 -16.11 -10.80
C PRO A 207 16.59 -15.05 -11.50
N VAL A 208 16.30 -13.96 -10.81
CA VAL A 208 15.60 -12.79 -11.34
C VAL A 208 16.36 -11.54 -10.93
N THR A 209 16.65 -10.65 -11.88
CA THR A 209 17.27 -9.36 -11.58
C THR A 209 16.36 -8.23 -12.03
N ILE A 210 15.93 -7.41 -11.09
CA ILE A 210 15.16 -6.19 -11.32
C ILE A 210 16.16 -5.03 -11.33
N LYS A 211 16.07 -4.12 -12.30
CA LYS A 211 16.95 -2.95 -12.35
C LYS A 211 16.29 -1.73 -12.95
N SER A 212 16.77 -0.57 -12.53
CA SER A 212 16.42 0.72 -13.12
C SER A 212 17.51 1.75 -12.83
N PRO A 213 17.97 2.54 -13.82
CA PRO A 213 18.94 3.61 -13.59
C PRO A 213 18.41 4.75 -12.70
N GLU A 214 17.09 4.96 -12.63
CA GLU A 214 16.48 5.99 -11.80
C GLU A 214 15.15 5.52 -11.21
N LEU A 215 15.08 5.56 -9.89
CA LEU A 215 13.84 5.49 -9.12
C LEU A 215 13.48 6.90 -8.63
N SER A 216 12.20 7.25 -8.72
CA SER A 216 11.67 8.52 -8.25
C SER A 216 10.40 8.33 -7.44
N VAL A 217 10.23 9.15 -6.41
CA VAL A 217 9.04 9.20 -5.56
C VAL A 217 8.62 10.64 -5.40
N THR A 218 7.33 10.90 -5.50
CA THR A 218 6.71 12.15 -5.04
C THR A 218 5.56 11.78 -4.11
N ALA A 219 5.47 12.44 -2.97
CA ALA A 219 4.34 12.30 -2.06
C ALA A 219 3.86 13.69 -1.63
N ASN A 220 2.55 13.88 -1.57
CA ASN A 220 1.92 15.10 -1.11
C ASN A 220 0.89 14.73 -0.05
N GLY A 221 0.80 15.56 0.98
CA GLY A 221 -0.24 15.49 1.98
C GLY A 221 -0.88 16.85 2.18
N LYS A 222 -2.21 16.88 2.25
CA LYS A 222 -3.01 18.08 2.51
C LYS A 222 -3.63 18.00 3.88
N GLY A 223 -3.52 19.08 4.65
CA GLY A 223 -4.16 19.20 5.96
C GLY A 223 -3.85 18.08 6.96
N VAL A 224 -2.64 17.53 6.94
CA VAL A 224 -2.21 16.44 7.84
C VAL A 224 -2.31 16.90 9.30
N ARG A 225 -2.96 16.11 10.15
CA ARG A 225 -3.22 16.40 11.56
C ARG A 225 -2.04 16.02 12.46
N SER A 226 -0.84 16.49 12.13
CA SER A 226 0.42 16.19 12.84
C SER A 226 0.34 16.38 14.35
N LYS A 227 -0.15 17.53 14.82
CA LYS A 227 -0.27 17.83 16.25
C LYS A 227 -1.29 16.94 16.96
N PRO A 228 -2.56 16.80 16.51
CA PRO A 228 -3.49 15.82 17.09
C PRO A 228 -2.95 14.38 17.11
N LEU A 229 -2.23 13.95 16.08
CA LEU A 229 -1.59 12.63 16.03
C LEU A 229 -0.48 12.49 17.09
N LEU A 230 0.32 13.55 17.29
CA LEU A 230 1.33 13.60 18.33
C LEU A 230 0.72 13.59 19.74
N ASP A 231 -0.42 14.25 19.93
CA ASP A 231 -1.17 14.23 21.19
C ASP A 231 -1.73 12.83 21.49
N LEU A 232 -2.19 12.09 20.48
CA LEU A 232 -2.58 10.67 20.60
C LEU A 232 -1.40 9.78 21.00
N LEU A 233 -0.21 9.98 20.43
CA LEU A 233 0.99 9.26 20.84
C LEU A 233 1.34 9.54 22.29
N ALA A 234 1.34 10.81 22.68
CA ALA A 234 1.59 11.20 24.07
C ALA A 234 0.59 10.57 25.05
N PHE A 235 -0.67 10.48 24.65
CA PHE A 235 -1.70 9.80 25.43
C PHE A 235 -1.41 8.31 25.59
N ALA A 236 -1.04 7.61 24.50
CA ALA A 236 -0.71 6.19 24.55
C ALA A 236 0.48 5.90 25.49
N VAL A 237 1.52 6.73 25.42
CA VAL A 237 2.70 6.63 26.31
C VAL A 237 2.36 6.95 27.77
N ALA A 238 1.41 7.86 28.02
CA ALA A 238 0.97 8.16 29.37
C ALA A 238 0.02 7.10 29.97
N ASN A 239 -0.52 6.19 29.15
CA ASN A 239 -1.55 5.21 29.53
C ASN A 239 -1.18 3.80 29.05
N GLU A 240 0.05 3.37 29.34
CA GLU A 240 0.58 2.07 28.88
C GLU A 240 -0.13 0.86 29.49
N ASP A 241 -0.68 0.99 30.71
CA ASP A 241 -1.42 -0.07 31.37
C ASP A 241 -2.93 0.02 31.11
N GLU A 242 -3.57 -1.15 31.09
CA GLU A 242 -4.98 -1.30 30.75
C GLU A 242 -5.91 -0.52 31.70
N ALA A 243 -5.57 -0.43 33.00
CA ALA A 243 -6.40 0.28 33.97
C ALA A 243 -6.38 1.79 33.73
N ALA A 244 -5.19 2.37 33.49
CA ALA A 244 -5.04 3.77 33.12
C ALA A 244 -5.76 4.09 31.80
N LEU A 245 -5.62 3.23 30.79
CA LEU A 245 -6.28 3.40 29.50
C LEU A 245 -7.82 3.41 29.64
N LYS A 246 -8.38 2.46 30.40
CA LYS A 246 -9.83 2.40 30.68
C LYS A 246 -10.31 3.63 31.46
N ALA A 247 -9.57 4.03 32.48
CA ALA A 247 -9.89 5.21 33.29
C ALA A 247 -9.92 6.49 32.44
N ASN A 248 -9.06 6.58 31.42
CA ASN A 248 -8.92 7.75 30.56
C ASN A 248 -9.60 7.59 29.18
N GLN A 249 -10.53 6.64 29.03
CA GLN A 249 -11.26 6.40 27.77
C GLN A 249 -11.92 7.66 27.19
N ALA A 250 -12.50 8.53 28.03
CA ALA A 250 -13.16 9.75 27.55
C ALA A 250 -12.16 10.69 26.85
N GLN A 251 -10.95 10.81 27.40
CA GLN A 251 -9.87 11.58 26.80
C GLN A 251 -9.39 10.92 25.48
N LEU A 252 -9.24 9.59 25.46
CA LEU A 252 -8.90 8.86 24.23
C LEU A 252 -9.90 9.17 23.10
N LYS A 253 -11.20 9.06 23.37
CA LYS A 253 -12.25 9.36 22.37
C LYS A 253 -12.16 10.80 21.87
N SER A 254 -11.95 11.77 22.77
CA SER A 254 -11.78 13.18 22.40
C SER A 254 -10.57 13.38 21.49
N LEU A 255 -9.45 12.72 21.78
CA LEU A 255 -8.23 12.82 20.96
C LEU A 255 -8.40 12.16 19.59
N LEU A 256 -9.08 11.01 19.53
CA LEU A 256 -9.40 10.34 18.27
C LEU A 256 -10.27 11.23 17.37
N LEU A 257 -11.30 11.88 17.94
CA LEU A 257 -12.15 12.82 17.20
C LEU A 257 -11.37 14.06 16.75
N ALA A 258 -10.51 14.61 17.59
CA ALA A 258 -9.67 15.77 17.25
C ALA A 258 -8.65 15.46 16.14
N ALA A 259 -8.27 14.19 16.00
CA ALA A 259 -7.37 13.75 14.94
C ALA A 259 -8.05 13.59 13.58
N LEU A 260 -9.39 13.56 13.49
CA LEU A 260 -10.09 13.49 12.20
C LEU A 260 -9.95 14.81 11.41
N PRO A 261 -9.83 14.77 10.06
CA PRO A 261 -9.89 13.60 9.17
C PRO A 261 -8.57 12.81 9.03
N VAL A 262 -7.60 13.04 9.93
CA VAL A 262 -6.20 12.57 9.91
C VAL A 262 -5.36 13.29 8.85
N TRP A 263 -5.89 13.40 7.64
CA TRP A 263 -5.45 14.26 6.55
C TRP A 263 -6.66 14.62 5.69
N GLU A 264 -6.55 15.62 4.82
CA GLU A 264 -7.59 15.89 3.83
C GLU A 264 -7.39 15.01 2.60
N ARG A 265 -6.15 14.98 2.09
CA ARG A 265 -5.77 14.18 0.93
C ARG A 265 -4.31 13.78 1.00
N LEU A 266 -4.02 12.56 0.60
CA LEU A 266 -2.67 12.08 0.31
C LEU A 266 -2.60 11.73 -1.18
N ASP A 267 -1.51 12.11 -1.83
CA ASP A 267 -1.20 11.73 -3.20
C ASP A 267 0.24 11.23 -3.26
N GLY A 268 0.50 10.22 -4.09
CA GLY A 268 1.80 9.61 -4.26
C GLY A 268 2.04 9.21 -5.70
N THR A 269 3.28 9.31 -6.16
CA THR A 269 3.74 8.74 -7.41
C THR A 269 5.08 8.06 -7.17
N TYR A 270 5.22 6.85 -7.69
CA TYR A 270 6.42 6.05 -7.64
C TYR A 270 6.77 5.66 -9.06
N GLY A 271 7.99 5.94 -9.51
CA GLY A 271 8.35 5.83 -10.93
C GLY A 271 9.77 5.31 -11.15
N PHE A 272 9.91 4.43 -12.13
CA PHE A 272 11.15 3.89 -12.65
C PHE A 272 11.37 4.36 -14.08
N LYS A 273 12.61 4.73 -14.37
CA LYS A 273 13.09 4.95 -15.74
C LYS A 273 13.81 3.72 -16.23
N ASP A 274 13.62 3.33 -17.49
CA ASP A 274 14.30 2.19 -18.13
C ASP A 274 14.26 0.93 -17.25
N PHE A 275 13.06 0.59 -16.78
CA PHE A 275 12.80 -0.55 -15.92
C PHE A 275 13.05 -1.85 -16.68
N ALA A 276 13.73 -2.81 -16.04
CA ALA A 276 13.95 -4.13 -16.60
C ALA A 276 13.88 -5.22 -15.52
N VAL A 277 13.30 -6.36 -15.90
CA VAL A 277 13.32 -7.61 -15.13
C VAL A 277 13.98 -8.65 -16.02
N GLU A 278 15.16 -9.11 -15.62
CA GLU A 278 15.95 -10.12 -16.32
C GLU A 278 15.73 -11.48 -15.67
N SER A 279 15.46 -12.50 -16.48
CA SER A 279 15.23 -13.87 -16.04
C SER A 279 15.71 -14.87 -17.09
N PRO A 280 15.83 -16.17 -16.78
CA PRO A 280 16.20 -17.21 -17.74
C PRO A 280 15.26 -17.30 -18.95
N ILE A 281 13.99 -16.89 -18.80
CA ILE A 281 12.97 -16.91 -19.85
C ILE A 281 12.92 -15.62 -20.69
N GLY A 282 13.84 -14.69 -20.43
CA GLY A 282 13.98 -13.44 -21.16
C GLY A 282 13.83 -12.19 -20.28
N THR A 283 13.89 -11.03 -20.92
CA THR A 283 13.83 -9.72 -20.27
C THR A 283 12.50 -9.05 -20.52
N PHE A 284 11.75 -8.80 -19.43
CA PHE A 284 10.66 -7.83 -19.44
C PHE A 284 11.22 -6.43 -19.22
N GLY A 285 10.65 -5.40 -19.84
CA GLY A 285 11.07 -4.02 -19.58
C GLY A 285 10.07 -2.96 -20.00
N ALA A 286 10.33 -1.73 -19.57
CA ALA A 286 9.58 -0.54 -19.92
C ALA A 286 10.51 0.68 -19.93
N THR A 287 10.34 1.62 -20.85
CA THR A 287 11.10 2.88 -20.83
C THR A 287 10.71 3.76 -19.66
N GLN A 288 9.44 3.68 -19.25
CA GLN A 288 8.91 4.28 -18.04
C GLN A 288 7.93 3.28 -17.42
N LEU A 289 8.02 3.09 -16.12
CA LEU A 289 7.01 2.40 -15.32
C LEU A 289 6.69 3.28 -14.11
N SER A 290 5.42 3.55 -13.83
CA SER A 290 5.03 4.31 -12.66
C SER A 290 3.70 3.85 -12.10
N THR A 291 3.58 3.96 -10.78
CA THR A 291 2.30 3.86 -10.08
C THR A 291 1.98 5.20 -9.45
N ALA A 292 0.70 5.55 -9.43
CA ALA A 292 0.21 6.67 -8.64
C ALA A 292 -0.87 6.19 -7.68
N PHE A 293 -0.96 6.84 -6.54
CA PHE A 293 -1.97 6.59 -5.53
C PHE A 293 -2.50 7.92 -5.05
N GLY A 294 -3.79 7.98 -4.72
CA GLY A 294 -4.38 9.09 -4.01
C GLY A 294 -5.50 8.60 -3.11
N MET A 295 -5.63 9.20 -1.95
CA MET A 295 -6.75 8.94 -1.06
C MET A 295 -7.14 10.19 -0.28
N ASP A 296 -8.43 10.41 -0.14
CA ASP A 296 -8.93 11.36 0.83
C ASP A 296 -8.83 10.76 2.25
N GLY A 297 -8.83 11.61 3.26
CA GLY A 297 -8.87 11.14 4.65
C GLY A 297 -10.25 10.68 5.08
N VAL A 298 -10.44 10.66 6.40
CA VAL A 298 -11.72 10.27 7.02
C VAL A 298 -12.78 11.33 6.70
N SER A 299 -13.58 11.09 5.65
CA SER A 299 -14.55 12.02 5.09
C SER A 299 -15.89 11.34 4.81
N GLN A 300 -16.95 12.13 4.60
CA GLN A 300 -18.30 11.61 4.32
C GLN A 300 -18.50 11.17 2.86
N SER A 301 -17.60 11.55 1.96
CA SER A 301 -17.65 11.20 0.54
C SER A 301 -16.22 11.16 -0.02
N GLY A 302 -15.44 10.22 0.51
CA GLY A 302 -14.04 10.07 0.16
C GLY A 302 -13.85 9.38 -1.19
N LYS A 303 -12.69 9.67 -1.79
CA LYS A 303 -12.19 8.99 -2.99
C LYS A 303 -10.87 8.30 -2.71
N ILE A 304 -10.66 7.19 -3.39
CA ILE A 304 -9.37 6.51 -3.49
C ILE A 304 -9.10 6.31 -4.97
N ASN A 305 -7.89 6.59 -5.43
CA ASN A 305 -7.47 6.40 -6.80
C ASN A 305 -6.11 5.70 -6.84
N TYR A 306 -5.94 4.84 -7.82
CA TYR A 306 -4.70 4.15 -8.11
C TYR A 306 -4.51 4.11 -9.62
N ALA A 307 -3.29 4.39 -10.06
CA ALA A 307 -2.93 4.37 -11.47
C ALA A 307 -1.69 3.51 -11.69
N ILE A 308 -1.66 2.76 -12.79
CA ILE A 308 -0.47 2.08 -13.29
C ILE A 308 -0.21 2.59 -14.70
N LYS A 309 0.98 3.11 -14.94
CA LYS A 309 1.38 3.57 -16.26
C LYS A 309 2.69 2.92 -16.67
N ALA A 310 2.73 2.37 -17.87
CA ALA A 310 3.94 1.87 -18.48
C ALA A 310 4.02 2.31 -19.94
N SER A 311 5.21 2.67 -20.41
CA SER A 311 5.45 3.00 -21.82
C SER A 311 6.65 2.23 -22.35
N GLY A 312 6.66 1.98 -23.66
CA GLY A 312 7.74 1.25 -24.32
C GLY A 312 7.94 -0.15 -23.75
N LEU A 313 6.85 -0.84 -23.43
CA LEU A 313 6.85 -2.20 -22.91
C LEU A 313 7.59 -3.15 -23.85
N LYS A 314 8.42 -4.01 -23.27
CA LYS A 314 9.13 -5.10 -23.91
C LYS A 314 8.77 -6.38 -23.18
N ILE A 315 8.16 -7.31 -23.89
CA ILE A 315 7.71 -8.59 -23.34
C ILE A 315 8.52 -9.71 -24.01
N PRO A 316 9.07 -10.67 -23.25
CA PRO A 316 9.74 -11.83 -23.82
C PRO A 316 8.81 -12.62 -24.75
N GLN A 317 9.12 -12.65 -26.04
CA GLN A 317 8.27 -13.28 -27.04
C GLN A 317 8.44 -14.81 -27.10
N GLN A 318 9.50 -15.34 -26.50
CA GLN A 318 9.89 -16.75 -26.56
C GLN A 318 8.87 -17.69 -25.90
N MET A 319 8.06 -17.17 -24.98
CA MET A 319 7.00 -17.92 -24.28
C MET A 319 5.61 -17.68 -24.88
N LEU A 320 5.50 -16.86 -25.92
CA LEU A 320 4.23 -16.44 -26.49
C LEU A 320 3.99 -17.15 -27.83
N PRO A 321 2.75 -17.55 -28.14
CA PRO A 321 2.39 -17.97 -29.49
C PRO A 321 2.74 -16.86 -30.48
N GLY A 322 3.38 -17.21 -31.61
CA GLY A 322 3.93 -16.22 -32.54
C GLY A 322 2.88 -15.24 -33.09
N TRP A 323 1.62 -15.66 -33.18
CA TRP A 323 0.52 -14.81 -33.62
C TRP A 323 0.18 -13.67 -32.66
N SER A 324 0.43 -13.85 -31.36
CA SER A 324 0.10 -12.86 -30.33
C SER A 324 1.05 -11.67 -30.30
N VAL A 325 2.24 -11.80 -30.91
CA VAL A 325 3.31 -10.79 -30.86
C VAL A 325 2.86 -9.44 -31.42
N ALA A 326 2.07 -9.43 -32.51
CA ALA A 326 1.56 -8.21 -33.13
C ALA A 326 0.48 -7.51 -32.27
N LEU A 327 -0.09 -8.21 -31.30
CA LEU A 327 -1.15 -7.70 -30.42
C LEU A 327 -0.62 -7.19 -29.08
N LEU A 328 0.68 -7.36 -28.81
CA LEU A 328 1.27 -6.95 -27.54
C LEU A 328 1.17 -5.43 -27.34
N PRO A 329 0.80 -4.96 -26.14
CA PRO A 329 0.78 -3.54 -25.84
C PRO A 329 2.20 -3.00 -25.73
N THR A 330 2.41 -1.79 -26.24
CA THR A 330 3.61 -0.98 -25.97
C THR A 330 3.38 -0.02 -24.82
N ASP A 331 2.14 0.36 -24.55
CA ASP A 331 1.78 1.34 -23.54
C ASP A 331 0.53 0.89 -22.77
N ILE A 332 0.54 1.15 -21.47
CA ILE A 332 -0.55 0.85 -20.54
C ILE A 332 -0.76 2.10 -19.66
N ASP A 333 -2.01 2.47 -19.46
CA ASP A 333 -2.45 3.48 -18.50
C ASP A 333 -3.73 2.97 -17.85
N LEU A 334 -3.64 2.36 -16.67
CA LEU A 334 -4.79 1.80 -15.95
C LEU A 334 -5.11 2.70 -14.78
N ASN A 335 -6.38 3.08 -14.64
CA ASN A 335 -6.87 3.95 -13.58
C ASN A 335 -8.06 3.29 -12.90
N PHE A 336 -7.95 3.05 -11.60
CA PHE A 336 -9.02 2.43 -10.81
C PHE A 336 -9.10 3.05 -9.42
N GLY A 337 -10.22 2.85 -8.74
CA GLY A 337 -10.44 3.51 -7.47
C GLY A 337 -11.80 3.25 -6.88
N GLY A 338 -12.15 4.09 -5.91
CA GLY A 338 -13.47 4.15 -5.33
C GLY A 338 -13.91 5.57 -5.03
N ALA A 339 -15.22 5.76 -4.93
CA ALA A 339 -15.86 7.03 -4.61
C ALA A 339 -17.02 6.80 -3.64
N ASN A 340 -17.55 7.89 -3.07
CA ASN A 340 -18.64 7.85 -2.08
C ASN A 340 -18.29 7.01 -0.83
N ILE A 341 -17.02 7.00 -0.43
CA ILE A 341 -16.57 6.25 0.73
C ILE A 341 -16.80 7.12 1.98
N ASP A 342 -17.86 6.84 2.74
CA ASP A 342 -18.17 7.55 3.99
C ASP A 342 -17.40 6.90 5.15
N LEU A 343 -16.16 7.31 5.38
CA LEU A 343 -15.36 6.87 6.54
C LEU A 343 -15.63 7.73 7.78
N ASP A 344 -16.07 8.97 7.62
CA ASP A 344 -16.33 9.89 8.73
C ASP A 344 -17.46 9.39 9.64
N SER A 345 -18.59 8.98 9.05
CA SER A 345 -19.70 8.42 9.82
C SER A 345 -19.28 7.14 10.54
N MET A 346 -18.52 6.26 9.87
CA MET A 346 -18.06 4.98 10.44
C MET A 346 -17.09 5.20 11.59
N ALA A 347 -16.11 6.09 11.41
CA ALA A 347 -15.12 6.40 12.44
C ALA A 347 -15.77 7.04 13.66
N LYS A 348 -16.66 8.03 13.48
CA LYS A 348 -17.37 8.68 14.59
C LYS A 348 -18.23 7.69 15.35
N LYS A 349 -18.99 6.84 14.65
CA LYS A 349 -19.81 5.80 15.26
C LYS A 349 -18.95 4.81 16.06
N ALA A 350 -17.84 4.34 15.50
CA ALA A 350 -16.90 3.45 16.20
C ALA A 350 -16.29 4.10 17.45
N ILE A 351 -15.84 5.35 17.35
CA ILE A 351 -15.28 6.09 18.50
C ILE A 351 -16.36 6.29 19.58
N GLU A 352 -17.58 6.61 19.20
CA GLU A 352 -18.70 6.79 20.12
C GLU A 352 -19.06 5.46 20.82
N THR A 353 -19.18 4.36 20.07
CA THR A 353 -19.57 3.04 20.59
C THR A 353 -18.49 2.35 21.42
N LEU A 354 -17.20 2.63 21.17
CA LEU A 354 -16.07 2.01 21.88
C LEU A 354 -16.22 2.10 23.40
N ASP A 355 -16.23 0.97 24.10
CA ASP A 355 -16.24 0.92 25.56
C ASP A 355 -15.26 -0.15 26.08
N LEU A 356 -14.05 0.29 26.39
CA LEU A 356 -12.97 -0.50 26.98
C LEU A 356 -13.34 -1.13 28.33
N ASN A 357 -14.43 -0.70 28.98
CA ASN A 357 -14.93 -1.36 30.18
C ASN A 357 -15.75 -2.63 29.88
N LYS A 358 -16.05 -2.89 28.61
CA LYS A 358 -16.72 -4.10 28.13
C LYS A 358 -15.73 -5.02 27.42
N ASN A 359 -16.07 -6.31 27.38
CA ASN A 359 -15.33 -7.32 26.63
C ASN A 359 -16.32 -8.17 25.82
N PRO A 360 -16.36 -8.06 24.47
CA PRO A 360 -15.54 -7.17 23.65
C PRO A 360 -15.83 -5.67 23.86
N PRO A 361 -14.86 -4.76 23.60
CA PRO A 361 -15.07 -3.31 23.75
C PRO A 361 -16.06 -2.69 22.76
N LEU A 362 -16.37 -3.40 21.68
CA LEU A 362 -17.45 -3.07 20.76
C LEU A 362 -18.48 -4.20 20.83
N PRO A 363 -19.79 -3.90 20.67
CA PRO A 363 -20.83 -4.94 20.58
C PRO A 363 -20.51 -5.99 19.50
N GLU A 364 -20.93 -7.23 19.71
CA GLU A 364 -20.68 -8.34 18.76
C GLU A 364 -21.28 -8.07 17.37
N ASP A 365 -22.45 -7.42 17.32
CA ASP A 365 -23.19 -7.06 16.10
C ASP A 365 -22.70 -5.76 15.44
N PHE A 366 -21.72 -5.08 16.03
CA PHE A 366 -21.26 -3.78 15.54
C PHE A 366 -20.63 -3.86 14.15
N GLY A 367 -19.93 -4.96 13.84
CA GLY A 367 -19.31 -5.18 12.54
C GLY A 367 -20.34 -5.25 11.40
N ASP A 368 -21.43 -5.99 11.61
CA ASP A 368 -22.53 -6.09 10.66
C ASP A 368 -23.25 -4.75 10.52
N GLN A 369 -23.45 -4.05 11.64
CA GLN A 369 -24.09 -2.74 11.65
C GLN A 369 -23.29 -1.69 10.85
N ILE A 370 -21.97 -1.62 11.04
CA ILE A 370 -21.10 -0.69 10.29
C ILE A 370 -21.03 -1.07 8.81
N SER A 371 -20.98 -2.37 8.50
CA SER A 371 -20.98 -2.84 7.10
C SER A 371 -22.28 -2.47 6.39
N ALA A 372 -23.43 -2.68 7.04
CA ALA A 372 -24.73 -2.28 6.51
C ALA A 372 -24.83 -0.76 6.32
N ASP A 373 -24.42 0.03 7.31
CA ASP A 373 -24.40 1.50 7.20
C ASP A 373 -23.48 1.96 6.06
N PHE A 374 -22.32 1.33 5.89
CA PHE A 374 -21.39 1.64 4.82
C PHE A 374 -21.98 1.34 3.44
N LEU A 375 -22.56 0.16 3.24
CA LEU A 375 -23.22 -0.20 1.98
C LEU A 375 -24.43 0.70 1.69
N ALA A 376 -25.17 1.12 2.71
CA ALA A 376 -26.28 2.06 2.58
C ALA A 376 -25.85 3.45 2.07
N LYS A 377 -24.56 3.81 2.21
CA LYS A 377 -23.98 5.03 1.63
C LYS A 377 -23.62 4.90 0.15
N THR A 378 -23.88 3.75 -0.47
CA THR A 378 -23.64 3.47 -1.89
C THR A 378 -22.19 3.74 -2.32
N PRO A 379 -21.20 3.10 -1.66
CA PRO A 379 -19.82 3.18 -2.10
C PRO A 379 -19.71 2.65 -3.52
N LYS A 380 -18.87 3.31 -4.31
CA LYS A 380 -18.66 3.00 -5.73
C LYS A 380 -17.26 2.45 -5.95
N ALA A 381 -17.15 1.36 -6.69
CA ALA A 381 -15.92 1.03 -7.40
C ALA A 381 -15.89 1.80 -8.72
N VAL A 382 -14.73 2.35 -9.09
CA VAL A 382 -14.56 3.19 -10.28
C VAL A 382 -13.41 2.65 -11.10
N ILE A 383 -13.66 2.45 -12.39
CA ILE A 383 -12.63 2.28 -13.41
C ILE A 383 -12.54 3.63 -14.12
N GLY A 384 -11.51 4.41 -13.77
CA GLY A 384 -11.21 5.63 -14.50
C GLY A 384 -10.77 5.27 -15.92
N HIS A 385 -10.79 6.26 -16.81
CA HIS A 385 -10.37 6.08 -18.20
C HIS A 385 -9.01 5.37 -18.27
N SER A 386 -9.01 4.14 -18.78
CA SER A 386 -7.89 3.24 -18.81
C SER A 386 -7.62 2.81 -20.24
N THR A 387 -6.36 2.75 -20.65
CA THR A 387 -5.95 2.39 -22.00
C THR A 387 -4.87 1.32 -22.03
N LEU A 388 -4.96 0.42 -23.00
CA LEU A 388 -3.89 -0.47 -23.42
C LEU A 388 -3.71 -0.28 -24.92
N LYS A 389 -2.49 0.00 -25.38
CA LYS A 389 -2.28 0.28 -26.80
C LYS A 389 -0.96 -0.21 -27.35
N ASN A 390 -0.95 -0.39 -28.66
CA ASN A 390 0.24 -0.51 -29.48
C ASN A 390 0.09 0.42 -30.71
N LYS A 391 0.92 0.23 -31.74
CA LYS A 391 0.90 1.10 -32.93
C LYS A 391 -0.39 1.03 -33.75
N ASP A 392 -1.14 -0.07 -33.67
CA ASP A 392 -2.29 -0.36 -34.53
C ASP A 392 -3.61 -0.47 -33.76
N ILE A 393 -3.55 -0.74 -32.45
CA ILE A 393 -4.70 -1.06 -31.60
C ILE A 393 -4.65 -0.19 -30.33
N GLU A 394 -5.79 0.36 -29.94
CA GLU A 394 -6.00 0.96 -28.62
C GLU A 394 -7.30 0.40 -28.04
N ILE A 395 -7.21 -0.20 -26.85
CA ILE A 395 -8.34 -0.65 -26.05
C ILE A 395 -8.51 0.37 -24.93
N ALA A 396 -9.67 0.97 -24.82
CA ALA A 396 -10.05 1.85 -23.72
C ALA A 396 -11.18 1.23 -22.89
N LEU A 397 -11.13 1.49 -21.58
CA LEU A 397 -12.06 0.96 -20.58
C LEU A 397 -12.35 2.06 -19.55
N GLU A 398 -13.62 2.26 -19.24
CA GLU A 398 -14.08 3.11 -18.13
C GLU A 398 -15.40 2.59 -17.56
N GLY A 399 -15.70 2.92 -16.30
CA GLY A 399 -16.96 2.52 -15.71
C GLY A 399 -17.06 2.73 -14.22
N GLU A 400 -18.24 2.43 -13.67
CA GLU A 400 -18.50 2.43 -12.24
C GLU A 400 -19.41 1.26 -11.85
N MET A 401 -19.30 0.84 -10.59
CA MET A 401 -20.08 -0.24 -10.01
C MET A 401 -20.48 0.09 -8.58
N THR A 402 -21.73 -0.20 -8.23
CA THR A 402 -22.28 -0.20 -6.87
C THR A 402 -22.78 -1.60 -6.50
N PHE A 403 -23.12 -1.79 -5.23
CA PHE A 403 -23.51 -3.11 -4.69
C PHE A 403 -24.83 -3.07 -3.88
N PRO A 404 -25.95 -2.60 -4.45
CA PRO A 404 -27.24 -2.62 -3.75
C PRO A 404 -27.63 -4.07 -3.41
N GLY A 405 -27.92 -4.33 -2.13
CA GLY A 405 -28.22 -5.68 -1.65
C GLY A 405 -27.10 -6.69 -1.91
N GLU A 406 -25.84 -6.22 -1.90
CA GLU A 406 -24.63 -7.01 -2.17
C GLU A 406 -24.52 -7.56 -3.60
N LYS A 407 -25.37 -7.09 -4.52
CA LYS A 407 -25.36 -7.50 -5.93
C LYS A 407 -24.84 -6.37 -6.81
N PRO A 408 -24.06 -6.66 -7.85
CA PRO A 408 -23.47 -5.63 -8.70
C PRO A 408 -24.53 -4.88 -9.51
N ASP A 409 -24.50 -3.55 -9.47
CA ASP A 409 -25.08 -2.67 -10.48
C ASP A 409 -23.93 -1.90 -11.12
N ALA A 410 -23.62 -2.20 -12.38
CA ALA A 410 -22.43 -1.74 -13.07
C ALA A 410 -22.74 -1.14 -14.44
N SER A 411 -22.04 -0.07 -14.76
CA SER A 411 -21.99 0.53 -16.09
C SER A 411 -20.53 0.62 -16.51
N VAL A 412 -20.17 -0.14 -17.55
CA VAL A 412 -18.81 -0.23 -18.07
C VAL A 412 -18.83 -0.02 -19.57
N THR A 413 -17.97 0.87 -20.06
CA THR A 413 -17.73 1.07 -21.49
C THR A 413 -16.37 0.50 -21.85
N VAL A 414 -16.35 -0.33 -22.89
CA VAL A 414 -15.13 -0.74 -23.58
C VAL A 414 -15.19 -0.21 -24.99
N ASP A 415 -14.14 0.45 -25.46
CA ASP A 415 -14.01 0.81 -26.87
C ASP A 415 -12.65 0.40 -27.42
N ILE A 416 -12.63 -0.01 -28.68
CA ILE A 416 -11.42 -0.48 -29.35
C ILE A 416 -11.25 0.25 -30.68
N ALA A 417 -10.16 1.00 -30.80
CA ALA A 417 -9.63 1.47 -32.07
C ALA A 417 -8.80 0.35 -32.73
N GLY A 418 -8.96 0.17 -34.04
CA GLY A 418 -8.18 -0.81 -34.80
C GLY A 418 -8.63 -2.27 -34.58
N TYR A 419 -9.88 -2.52 -34.17
CA TYR A 419 -10.39 -3.88 -33.95
C TYR A 419 -10.20 -4.81 -35.16
N ASP A 420 -10.31 -4.28 -36.37
CA ASP A 420 -10.07 -5.06 -37.61
C ASP A 420 -8.65 -5.63 -37.68
N LYS A 421 -7.65 -4.97 -37.07
CA LYS A 421 -6.28 -5.48 -36.99
C LYS A 421 -6.17 -6.71 -36.10
N ILE A 422 -7.00 -6.79 -35.05
CA ILE A 422 -7.12 -7.99 -34.21
C ILE A 422 -7.70 -9.14 -35.02
N VAL A 423 -8.79 -8.87 -35.75
CA VAL A 423 -9.46 -9.87 -36.60
C VAL A 423 -8.51 -10.37 -37.69
N GLU A 424 -7.82 -9.47 -38.40
CA GLU A 424 -6.85 -9.81 -39.45
C GLU A 424 -5.68 -10.66 -38.93
N ALA A 425 -5.13 -10.31 -37.75
CA ALA A 425 -4.05 -11.06 -37.12
C ALA A 425 -4.48 -12.49 -36.77
N LEU A 426 -5.63 -12.64 -36.10
CA LEU A 426 -6.18 -13.96 -35.74
C LEU A 426 -6.59 -14.78 -36.96
N GLN A 427 -7.22 -14.16 -37.96
CA GLN A 427 -7.61 -14.85 -39.20
C GLN A 427 -6.38 -15.41 -39.93
N THR A 428 -5.29 -14.65 -39.95
CA THR A 428 -4.04 -15.07 -40.59
C THR A 428 -3.41 -16.22 -39.83
N ALA A 429 -3.36 -16.11 -38.50
CA ALA A 429 -2.80 -17.14 -37.63
C ALA A 429 -3.61 -18.44 -37.62
N ALA A 430 -4.94 -18.35 -37.63
CA ALA A 430 -5.86 -19.50 -37.64
C ALA A 430 -5.64 -20.46 -38.83
N LYS A 431 -4.97 -20.02 -39.89
CA LYS A 431 -4.61 -20.88 -41.04
C LYS A 431 -3.56 -21.93 -40.70
N THR A 432 -2.74 -21.67 -39.68
CA THR A 432 -1.57 -22.49 -39.35
C THR A 432 -1.46 -22.83 -37.86
N ASP A 433 -2.22 -22.16 -37.00
CA ASP A 433 -2.17 -22.30 -35.55
C ASP A 433 -3.56 -22.71 -34.99
N PRO A 434 -3.69 -23.92 -34.40
CA PRO A 434 -4.96 -24.40 -33.84
C PRO A 434 -5.52 -23.55 -32.70
N GLU A 435 -4.66 -22.94 -31.88
CA GLU A 435 -5.08 -22.09 -30.77
C GLU A 435 -5.68 -20.79 -31.30
N ALA A 436 -5.03 -20.16 -32.29
CA ALA A 436 -5.60 -18.99 -32.96
C ALA A 436 -6.94 -19.31 -33.66
N ALA A 437 -7.08 -20.51 -34.23
CA ALA A 437 -8.32 -20.97 -34.85
C ALA A 437 -9.48 -21.10 -33.86
N GLN A 438 -9.20 -21.43 -32.59
CA GLN A 438 -10.20 -21.47 -31.53
C GLN A 438 -10.72 -20.06 -31.16
N TYR A 439 -9.84 -19.06 -31.13
CA TYR A 439 -10.21 -17.69 -30.76
C TYR A 439 -10.86 -16.89 -31.90
N PHE A 440 -10.54 -17.20 -33.16
CA PHE A 440 -11.03 -16.42 -34.29
C PHE A 440 -12.57 -16.29 -34.37
N PRO A 441 -13.37 -17.38 -34.24
CA PRO A 441 -14.83 -17.25 -34.20
C PRO A 441 -15.35 -16.41 -33.03
N MET A 442 -14.68 -16.49 -31.86
CA MET A 442 -15.06 -15.72 -30.68
C MET A 442 -14.89 -14.22 -30.90
N VAL A 443 -13.78 -13.80 -31.52
CA VAL A 443 -13.55 -12.37 -31.82
C VAL A 443 -14.58 -11.85 -32.82
N LEU A 444 -14.98 -12.64 -33.82
CA LEU A 444 -16.07 -12.24 -34.72
C LEU A 444 -17.41 -12.12 -33.99
N ALA A 445 -17.71 -13.03 -33.08
CA ALA A 445 -18.93 -12.96 -32.26
C ALA A 445 -18.94 -11.71 -31.38
N VAL A 446 -17.84 -11.39 -30.70
CA VAL A 446 -17.70 -10.18 -29.88
C VAL A 446 -17.90 -8.91 -30.72
N LYS A 447 -17.32 -8.85 -31.93
CA LYS A 447 -17.54 -7.75 -32.88
C LYS A 447 -19.03 -7.51 -33.16
N GLY A 448 -19.81 -8.59 -33.27
CA GLY A 448 -21.25 -8.54 -33.56
C GLY A 448 -22.10 -7.83 -32.49
N PHE A 449 -21.64 -7.80 -31.24
CA PHE A 449 -22.29 -7.05 -30.15
C PHE A 449 -21.84 -5.58 -30.07
N GLY A 450 -20.77 -5.24 -30.79
CA GLY A 450 -20.17 -3.91 -30.77
C GLY A 450 -20.94 -2.92 -31.63
N LYS A 451 -20.95 -1.67 -31.20
CA LYS A 451 -21.48 -0.54 -31.96
C LYS A 451 -20.31 0.19 -32.61
N MET A 452 -20.34 0.33 -33.94
CA MET A 452 -19.33 1.12 -34.64
C MET A 452 -19.58 2.62 -34.43
N LEU A 453 -18.56 3.33 -33.95
CA LEU A 453 -18.57 4.77 -33.72
C LEU A 453 -18.15 5.52 -35.00
N PRO A 454 -18.48 6.82 -35.13
CA PRO A 454 -18.15 7.61 -36.33
C PRO A 454 -16.65 7.73 -36.63
N ASP A 455 -15.80 7.59 -35.62
CA ASP A 455 -14.34 7.64 -35.74
C ASP A 455 -13.73 6.26 -36.09
N GLY A 456 -14.56 5.24 -36.29
CA GLY A 456 -14.14 3.88 -36.64
C GLY A 456 -13.81 2.98 -35.45
N ARG A 457 -13.98 3.44 -34.20
CA ARG A 457 -13.89 2.58 -33.01
C ARG A 457 -15.10 1.65 -32.92
N ILE A 458 -14.93 0.53 -32.23
CA ILE A 458 -16.05 -0.36 -31.85
C ILE A 458 -16.25 -0.26 -30.35
N GLU A 459 -17.47 0.05 -29.93
CA GLU A 459 -17.87 0.29 -28.53
C GLU A 459 -18.79 -0.82 -28.01
N TRP A 460 -18.59 -1.22 -26.76
CA TRP A 460 -19.47 -2.06 -25.97
C TRP A 460 -19.82 -1.32 -24.66
N ALA A 461 -21.01 -0.75 -24.61
CA ALA A 461 -21.59 -0.21 -23.38
C ALA A 461 -22.30 -1.34 -22.61
N ILE A 462 -21.63 -1.90 -21.61
CA ILE A 462 -22.04 -3.04 -20.81
C ILE A 462 -22.75 -2.52 -19.56
N ASN A 463 -23.99 -2.95 -19.36
CA ASN A 463 -24.75 -2.66 -18.13
C ASN A 463 -25.13 -3.98 -17.47
N ALA A 464 -24.70 -4.18 -16.23
CA ALA A 464 -25.09 -5.30 -15.38
C ALA A 464 -25.99 -4.81 -14.25
N LYS A 465 -27.03 -5.55 -13.92
CA LYS A 465 -28.01 -5.16 -12.90
C LYS A 465 -28.07 -6.14 -11.73
N PRO A 466 -28.58 -5.70 -10.56
CA PRO A 466 -28.68 -6.54 -9.36
C PRO A 466 -29.53 -7.80 -9.53
N ASP A 467 -30.41 -7.84 -10.53
CA ASP A 467 -31.20 -9.02 -10.88
C ASP A 467 -30.40 -10.05 -11.71
N GLY A 468 -29.11 -9.81 -11.95
CA GLY A 468 -28.24 -10.69 -12.73
C GLY A 468 -28.33 -10.48 -14.24
N SER A 469 -29.19 -9.58 -14.72
CA SER A 469 -29.30 -9.26 -16.15
C SER A 469 -28.10 -8.46 -16.65
N VAL A 470 -27.75 -8.69 -17.92
CA VAL A 470 -26.65 -8.01 -18.60
C VAL A 470 -27.10 -7.57 -19.99
N THR A 471 -26.88 -6.29 -20.29
CA THR A 471 -27.10 -5.73 -21.61
C THR A 471 -25.81 -5.15 -22.18
N VAL A 472 -25.70 -5.17 -23.50
CA VAL A 472 -24.59 -4.59 -24.26
C VAL A 472 -25.18 -3.69 -25.34
N ASN A 473 -24.86 -2.41 -25.32
CA ASN A 473 -25.42 -1.42 -26.25
C ASN A 473 -26.96 -1.42 -26.28
N GLY A 474 -27.59 -1.72 -25.14
CA GLY A 474 -29.04 -1.87 -25.00
C GLY A 474 -29.63 -3.21 -25.46
N ALA A 475 -28.84 -4.09 -26.06
CA ALA A 475 -29.27 -5.44 -26.42
C ALA A 475 -29.08 -6.40 -25.24
N MET A 476 -30.08 -7.25 -24.99
CA MET A 476 -30.03 -8.26 -23.92
C MET A 476 -29.00 -9.35 -24.25
N LEU A 477 -28.00 -9.52 -23.38
CA LEU A 477 -27.01 -10.60 -23.47
C LEU A 477 -27.37 -11.74 -22.52
N LYS A 478 -27.78 -11.40 -21.31
CA LYS A 478 -28.24 -12.34 -20.28
C LYS A 478 -29.51 -11.78 -19.63
N PRO A 479 -30.63 -12.52 -19.58
CA PRO A 479 -31.83 -12.09 -18.85
C PRO A 479 -31.57 -12.08 -17.34
N ALA A 480 -32.51 -11.52 -16.57
CA ALA A 480 -32.49 -11.62 -15.12
C ALA A 480 -32.46 -13.09 -14.68
N ASP A 481 -31.76 -13.35 -13.57
CA ASP A 481 -31.74 -14.67 -12.96
C ASP A 481 -33.16 -15.06 -12.54
N ALA A 482 -33.49 -16.35 -12.70
CA ALA A 482 -34.79 -16.85 -12.26
C ALA A 482 -34.93 -16.62 -10.75
N VAL A 483 -36.09 -16.13 -10.33
CA VAL A 483 -36.42 -16.07 -8.91
C VAL A 483 -36.58 -17.52 -8.45
N GLU A 484 -35.69 -18.01 -7.58
CA GLU A 484 -35.90 -19.29 -6.93
C GLU A 484 -37.16 -19.19 -6.08
N ASP A 485 -38.19 -19.93 -6.49
CA ASP A 485 -39.41 -20.10 -5.74
C ASP A 485 -39.15 -21.18 -4.68
N ASP A 486 -38.82 -20.77 -3.45
CA ASP A 486 -38.65 -21.68 -2.30
C ASP A 486 -39.99 -22.31 -1.84
N SER A 487 -41.02 -22.31 -2.69
CA SER A 487 -42.33 -22.85 -2.39
C SER A 487 -42.86 -23.82 -3.46
N THR A 488 -42.31 -25.05 -3.47
CA THR A 488 -43.07 -26.27 -3.81
C THR A 488 -42.44 -27.51 -3.16
N ASP A 489 -43.05 -27.96 -2.05
CA ASP A 489 -43.53 -29.31 -1.69
C ASP A 489 -42.54 -30.50 -1.83
N GLN A 490 -42.25 -31.34 -0.84
CA GLN A 490 -43.07 -31.98 0.20
C GLN A 490 -44.38 -32.60 -0.32
N ASP A 491 -44.31 -33.76 -0.99
CA ASP A 491 -45.24 -34.87 -0.70
C ASP A 491 -44.74 -36.26 -1.18
N ASP A 492 -45.31 -37.26 -0.52
CA ASP A 492 -44.99 -38.67 -0.32
C ASP A 492 -44.97 -39.63 -1.54
N GLY A 493 -44.06 -40.62 -1.44
CA GLY A 493 -44.39 -42.05 -1.44
C GLY A 493 -44.78 -42.76 -2.75
N THR A 494 -43.94 -43.71 -3.22
CA THR A 494 -44.22 -45.17 -3.16
C THR A 494 -43.13 -46.02 -3.83
N ASP A 495 -43.00 -47.24 -3.30
CA ASP A 495 -41.98 -48.29 -3.50
C ASP A 495 -41.68 -48.79 -4.93
N GLN A 496 -40.56 -49.55 -4.98
CA GLN A 496 -40.09 -50.60 -5.93
C GLN A 496 -38.86 -50.15 -6.75
N ASP A 497 -37.68 -50.79 -6.72
CA ASP A 497 -37.27 -52.11 -6.24
C ASP A 497 -35.83 -52.09 -5.71
N VAL A 498 -35.62 -52.75 -4.58
CA VAL A 498 -34.31 -53.08 -4.01
C VAL A 498 -33.87 -54.45 -4.57
N VAL A 499 -32.72 -54.48 -5.24
CA VAL A 499 -31.92 -55.71 -5.37
C VAL A 499 -30.60 -55.49 -4.62
N PRO A 500 -30.30 -56.30 -3.58
CA PRO A 500 -29.13 -56.12 -2.72
C PRO A 500 -27.93 -56.97 -3.13
N GLY A 501 -26.74 -56.44 -2.84
CA GLY A 501 -25.45 -57.15 -2.83
C GLY A 501 -24.31 -56.27 -3.32
N GLU A 502 -23.16 -56.12 -2.69
CA GLU A 502 -22.67 -56.42 -1.33
C GLU A 502 -21.25 -55.79 -1.30
N GLY A 503 -20.82 -55.21 -0.17
CA GLY A 503 -19.39 -54.99 0.15
C GLY A 503 -18.82 -53.58 -0.14
N ASN A 504 -19.01 -52.58 0.72
CA ASN A 504 -18.17 -52.27 1.90
C ASN A 504 -16.77 -51.72 1.51
N SER A 505 -16.44 -50.45 1.64
CA SER A 505 -16.08 -49.69 2.86
C SER A 505 -15.37 -48.42 2.35
N GLY A 506 -15.33 -47.22 2.95
CA GLY A 506 -15.71 -46.69 4.24
C GLY A 506 -14.91 -45.39 4.44
N ALA A 507 -15.52 -44.42 5.13
CA ALA A 507 -14.97 -43.15 5.64
C ALA A 507 -14.62 -42.06 4.59
N GLY A 508 -15.12 -40.82 4.64
CA GLY A 508 -15.78 -40.07 5.71
C GLY A 508 -14.84 -39.00 6.29
N ALA A 509 -15.24 -37.72 6.13
CA ALA A 509 -14.90 -36.51 6.90
C ALA A 509 -14.57 -35.34 5.94
N LYS A 510 -15.51 -34.41 5.73
CA LYS A 510 -15.74 -33.19 6.52
C LYS A 510 -14.57 -32.21 6.46
N LEU A 511 -14.72 -31.20 5.61
CA LEU A 511 -14.01 -29.93 5.71
C LEU A 511 -15.00 -28.87 6.17
N GLN A 512 -14.71 -28.27 7.33
CA GLN A 512 -15.01 -26.90 7.74
C GLN A 512 -14.55 -26.70 9.19
N PRO A 513 -14.16 -25.49 9.62
CA PRO A 513 -13.86 -24.25 8.88
C PRO A 513 -12.36 -23.99 8.73
#